data_AF-A0A2M8ELG9-F1
#
_entry.id   AF-A0A2M8ELG9-F1
#
_cell.length_a   1.000
_cell.length_b   1.000
_cell.length_c   1.000
_cell.angle_alpha   90.00
_cell.angle_beta   90.00
_cell.angle_gamma   90.00
#
_symmetry.space_group_name_H-M   'P 1'
#
loop_
_entity.id
_entity.type
_entity.pdbx_description
1 polymer ?
#
loop_
_entity_poly.entity_id
_entity_poly.type
_entity_poly.pdbx_seq_one_letter_code
_entity_poly.pdbx_strand_id
1 'polypeptide(L)'
;MPSLYSKIKKTLDSKKINYNELRHEAVFTSEEAAKIRGGNPEEGAKALIFSGKRSGQNEKIFLQLVIQGTKRVDKEKFKARFGFENLKMASSEDVEKVSGVKPGAVAPFGNLFEPEVQVFVEAGIIRTNEIEFNAGDHKISIRMNTGDWVKIVKPTLGKFAEKEVKEQRKISEEIKMLPAPKEQPETKHRFKRNKITAHKYVYSFLVATLMVASFTAGNLTKGQEKIPTQIIVDQNPPEVLGISDAAANTIDENPRYKIEPPEVSAKAYGIFDMKNDSTIYTKNPDLPLPPASVTKVMTAMVAMDEYDLEKPVYIPAKCTNINASKVGFVARDVLSLEDVLYGLLVRSGADAACALANLYNETDFIDKMNQKANEIGMEKTIFENPIGLDSDKIQLSTVNDLEKLTKYSLKYGVFRKIVGTKEVKLVSLTNTNRTYKIKNTNDLLFTIPGTVGVKTGFTTGARECLIYLYEDKSSQYLIIVLGSEDRFGDTTKLINWTKESLR
;
A
#
# COMPACT_ATOMS: atom_id res chain seq x y z
N MET A 1 39.70 12.96 7.50
CA MET A 1 38.32 12.67 7.96
C MET A 1 38.04 11.18 7.78
N PRO A 2 37.25 10.52 8.63
CA PRO A 2 36.87 9.11 8.42
C PRO A 2 36.10 8.95 7.11
N SER A 3 36.35 7.86 6.38
CA SER A 3 35.65 7.56 5.12
C SER A 3 34.16 7.31 5.37
N LEU A 4 33.33 7.47 4.33
CA LEU A 4 31.89 7.18 4.41
C LEU A 4 31.64 5.73 4.85
N TYR A 5 32.41 4.78 4.31
CA TYR A 5 32.40 3.37 4.75
C TYR A 5 32.62 3.23 6.27
N SER A 6 33.67 3.83 6.81
CA SER A 6 33.98 3.74 8.25
C SER A 6 32.91 4.39 9.12
N LYS A 7 32.30 5.49 8.65
CA LYS A 7 31.16 6.13 9.33
C LYS A 7 29.95 5.19 9.39
N ILE A 8 29.57 4.59 8.25
CA ILE A 8 28.46 3.62 8.17
C ILE A 8 28.70 2.45 9.12
N LYS A 9 29.88 1.83 9.03
CA LYS A 9 30.24 0.68 9.87
C LYS A 9 30.10 1.00 11.35
N LYS A 10 30.69 2.12 11.79
CA LYS A 10 30.59 2.58 13.18
C LYS A 10 29.14 2.79 13.61
N THR A 11 28.29 3.36 12.76
CA THR A 11 26.87 3.56 13.05
C THR A 11 26.13 2.23 13.20
N LEU A 12 26.33 1.28 12.28
CA LEU A 12 25.68 -0.04 12.33
C LEU A 12 26.15 -0.85 13.56
N ASP A 13 27.46 -0.89 13.81
CA ASP A 13 28.05 -1.59 14.96
C ASP A 13 27.55 -0.99 16.29
N SER A 14 27.52 0.34 16.41
CA SER A 14 27.04 1.02 17.64
C SER A 14 25.55 0.77 17.95
N LYS A 15 24.76 0.48 16.92
CA LYS A 15 23.33 0.15 17.02
C LYS A 15 23.07 -1.35 17.08
N LYS A 16 24.12 -2.18 17.09
CA LYS A 16 24.05 -3.66 17.08
C LYS A 16 23.22 -4.21 15.91
N ILE A 17 23.33 -3.60 14.74
CA ILE A 17 22.61 -4.01 13.54
C ILE A 17 23.46 -4.97 12.74
N ASN A 18 22.88 -6.10 12.34
CA ASN A 18 23.56 -7.11 11.54
C ASN A 18 23.65 -6.66 10.08
N TYR A 19 24.83 -6.83 9.47
CA TYR A 19 25.06 -6.57 8.06
C TYR A 19 26.16 -7.48 7.53
N ASN A 20 26.13 -7.74 6.23
CA ASN A 20 27.16 -8.45 5.50
C ASN A 20 27.97 -7.46 4.65
N GLU A 21 29.29 -7.54 4.74
CA GLU A 21 30.20 -6.78 3.88
C GLU A 21 30.58 -7.63 2.68
N LEU A 22 30.46 -7.05 1.48
CA LEU A 22 30.78 -7.70 0.22
C LEU A 22 31.86 -6.90 -0.49
N ARG A 23 33.00 -7.54 -0.78
CA ARG A 23 34.09 -6.95 -1.55
C ARG A 23 34.11 -7.55 -2.95
N HIS A 24 34.13 -6.70 -3.96
CA HIS A 24 34.11 -7.10 -5.36
C HIS A 24 34.95 -6.16 -6.23
N GLU A 25 35.24 -6.59 -7.46
CA GLU A 25 35.84 -5.70 -8.45
C GLU A 25 34.92 -4.50 -8.74
N ALA A 26 35.50 -3.37 -9.17
CA ALA A 26 34.72 -2.15 -9.35
C ALA A 26 33.63 -2.36 -10.41
N VAL A 27 32.37 -2.08 -10.04
CA VAL A 27 31.21 -2.19 -10.93
C VAL A 27 30.59 -0.81 -11.13
N PHE A 28 30.23 -0.52 -12.38
CA PHE A 28 29.73 0.80 -12.79
C PHE A 28 28.28 0.75 -13.27
N THR A 29 27.75 -0.44 -13.55
CA THR A 29 26.34 -0.65 -13.88
C THR A 29 25.65 -1.53 -12.84
N SER A 30 24.34 -1.38 -12.69
CA SER A 30 23.57 -2.18 -11.74
C SER A 30 23.37 -3.64 -12.16
N GLU A 31 23.44 -3.94 -13.46
CA GLU A 31 23.38 -5.31 -13.97
C GLU A 31 24.69 -6.07 -13.68
N GLU A 32 25.85 -5.44 -13.87
CA GLU A 32 27.14 -6.02 -13.50
C GLU A 32 27.26 -6.19 -11.98
N ALA A 33 26.80 -5.19 -11.22
CA ALA A 33 26.74 -5.25 -9.78
C ALA A 33 25.90 -6.45 -9.29
N ALA A 34 24.69 -6.65 -9.82
CA ALA A 34 23.82 -7.75 -9.41
C ALA A 34 24.43 -9.13 -9.74
N LYS A 35 25.03 -9.28 -10.93
CA LYS A 35 25.70 -10.53 -11.35
C LYS A 35 26.88 -10.89 -10.46
N ILE A 36 27.72 -9.91 -10.12
CA ILE A 36 28.92 -10.13 -9.31
C ILE A 36 28.58 -10.41 -7.84
N ARG A 37 27.45 -9.87 -7.35
CA ARG A 37 27.04 -10.00 -5.94
C ARG A 37 26.14 -11.20 -5.66
N GLY A 38 25.87 -12.03 -6.68
CA GLY A 38 25.08 -13.26 -6.54
C GLY A 38 23.66 -13.03 -6.01
N GLY A 39 23.09 -11.84 -6.21
CA GLY A 39 21.80 -11.41 -5.65
C GLY A 39 20.76 -11.08 -6.73
N ASN A 40 19.51 -10.86 -6.31
CA ASN A 40 18.45 -10.41 -7.21
C ASN A 40 18.71 -8.94 -7.60
N PRO A 41 18.75 -8.58 -8.90
CA PRO A 41 18.93 -7.18 -9.33
C PRO A 41 17.94 -6.18 -8.70
N GLU A 42 16.79 -6.66 -8.22
CA GLU A 42 15.77 -5.86 -7.55
C GLU A 42 16.11 -5.47 -6.10
N GLU A 43 17.07 -6.17 -5.46
CA GLU A 43 17.57 -5.92 -4.09
C GLU A 43 18.69 -4.88 -4.05
N GLY A 44 19.32 -4.62 -5.20
CA GLY A 44 20.35 -3.58 -5.32
C GLY A 44 19.73 -2.19 -5.30
N ALA A 45 20.16 -1.35 -4.36
CA ALA A 45 19.75 0.04 -4.23
C ALA A 45 20.79 0.99 -4.84
N LYS A 46 20.33 1.91 -5.68
CA LYS A 46 21.07 3.10 -6.10
C LYS A 46 20.69 4.27 -5.20
N ALA A 47 21.67 4.86 -4.53
CA ALA A 47 21.50 6.16 -3.88
C ALA A 47 22.02 7.26 -4.80
N LEU A 48 21.16 8.21 -5.16
CA LEU A 48 21.46 9.29 -6.11
C LEU A 48 21.27 10.63 -5.42
N ILE A 49 22.23 11.54 -5.58
CA ILE A 49 22.07 12.90 -5.08
C ILE A 49 21.37 13.74 -6.15
N PHE A 50 20.28 14.36 -5.75
CA PHE A 50 19.54 15.33 -6.53
C PHE A 50 19.60 16.68 -5.82
N SER A 51 19.32 17.70 -6.60
CA SER A 51 19.03 19.02 -6.08
C SER A 51 17.67 19.46 -6.59
N GLY A 52 16.93 20.18 -5.76
CA GLY A 52 15.61 20.66 -6.11
C GLY A 52 15.26 21.89 -5.32
N LYS A 53 14.20 22.56 -5.76
CA LYS A 53 13.59 23.69 -5.07
C LYS A 53 12.15 23.29 -4.74
N ARG A 54 11.80 23.33 -3.45
CA ARG A 54 10.41 23.09 -3.02
C ARG A 54 9.52 24.27 -3.39
N SER A 55 8.25 23.97 -3.66
CA SER A 55 7.23 24.99 -3.92
C SER A 55 7.15 25.96 -2.75
N GLY A 56 7.45 27.23 -3.04
CA GLY A 56 7.50 28.25 -2.00
C GLY A 56 8.69 28.12 -1.04
N GLN A 57 9.86 27.72 -1.53
CA GLN A 57 11.15 27.93 -0.85
C GLN A 57 12.14 28.53 -1.83
N ASN A 58 12.94 29.52 -1.43
CA ASN A 58 13.86 30.20 -2.35
C ASN A 58 15.21 29.49 -2.51
N GLU A 59 15.54 28.57 -1.62
CA GLU A 59 16.84 27.90 -1.61
C GLU A 59 16.81 26.54 -2.30
N LYS A 60 17.90 26.26 -3.02
CA LYS A 60 18.18 24.95 -3.61
C LYS A 60 18.62 24.02 -2.48
N ILE A 61 17.94 22.89 -2.34
CA ILE A 61 18.30 21.85 -1.37
C ILE A 61 18.83 20.62 -2.09
N PHE A 62 19.73 19.89 -1.42
CA PHE A 62 20.18 18.57 -1.86
C PHE A 62 19.35 17.48 -1.20
N LEU A 63 19.06 16.44 -1.97
CA LEU A 63 18.24 15.31 -1.58
C LEU A 63 18.96 14.04 -2.00
N GLN A 64 18.74 12.97 -1.27
CA GLN A 64 19.17 11.65 -1.67
C GLN A 64 17.94 10.84 -2.08
N LEU A 65 17.92 10.38 -3.32
CA LEU A 65 16.88 9.51 -3.86
C LEU A 65 17.41 8.08 -3.94
N VAL A 66 16.77 7.16 -3.23
CA VAL A 66 17.12 5.75 -3.15
C VAL A 66 16.13 4.94 -3.97
N ILE A 67 16.60 4.29 -5.03
CA ILE A 67 15.76 3.54 -5.98
C ILE A 67 16.35 2.15 -6.24
N GLN A 68 15.53 1.22 -6.74
CA GLN A 68 16.03 -0.07 -7.22
C GLN A 68 17.00 0.12 -8.38
N GLY A 69 18.04 -0.71 -8.45
CA GLY A 69 19.13 -0.61 -9.42
C GLY A 69 18.69 -0.78 -10.87
N THR A 70 17.55 -1.42 -11.10
CA THR A 70 16.95 -1.61 -12.43
C THR A 70 16.05 -0.43 -12.87
N LYS A 71 15.89 0.58 -12.01
CA LYS A 71 15.01 1.72 -12.25
C LYS A 71 15.79 3.03 -12.41
N ARG A 72 15.10 4.03 -12.96
CA ARG A 72 15.50 5.44 -13.00
C ARG A 72 14.47 6.31 -12.30
N VAL A 73 14.90 7.49 -11.84
CA VAL A 73 14.00 8.48 -11.23
C VAL A 73 13.08 9.10 -12.28
N ASP A 74 11.78 9.01 -12.06
CA ASP A 74 10.75 9.80 -12.73
C ASP A 74 10.62 11.14 -11.99
N LYS A 75 11.26 12.17 -12.56
CA LYS A 75 11.36 13.50 -11.94
C LYS A 75 10.02 14.19 -11.84
N GLU A 76 9.13 13.98 -12.81
CA GLU A 76 7.81 14.62 -12.82
C GLU A 76 6.93 14.01 -11.72
N LYS A 77 6.91 12.67 -11.59
CA LYS A 77 6.23 12.01 -10.47
C LYS A 77 6.78 12.43 -9.11
N PHE A 78 8.11 12.52 -8.98
CA PHE A 78 8.74 12.98 -7.74
C PHE A 78 8.27 14.41 -7.38
N LYS A 79 8.35 15.33 -8.34
CA LYS A 79 7.95 16.73 -8.15
C LYS A 79 6.49 16.87 -7.75
N ALA A 80 5.59 16.18 -8.47
CA ALA A 80 4.16 16.20 -8.20
C ALA A 80 3.84 15.65 -6.80
N ARG A 81 4.49 14.55 -6.40
CA ARG A 81 4.22 13.90 -5.11
C ARG A 81 4.76 14.67 -3.91
N PHE A 82 5.93 15.29 -4.04
CA PHE A 82 6.65 15.88 -2.91
C PHE A 82 6.71 17.42 -2.94
N GLY A 83 5.98 18.05 -3.87
CA GLY A 83 5.86 19.51 -3.94
C GLY A 83 7.16 20.22 -4.33
N PHE A 84 7.84 19.73 -5.38
CA PHE A 84 9.05 20.37 -5.91
C PHE A 84 8.76 21.10 -7.24
N GLU A 85 9.22 22.34 -7.36
CA GLU A 85 9.14 23.12 -8.60
C GLU A 85 10.09 22.56 -9.65
N ASN A 86 11.28 22.14 -9.22
CA ASN A 86 12.29 21.53 -10.06
C ASN A 86 13.03 20.41 -9.34
N LEU A 87 13.62 19.53 -10.14
CA LEU A 87 14.44 18.43 -9.67
C LEU A 87 15.52 18.14 -10.71
N LYS A 88 16.78 18.28 -10.32
CA LYS A 88 17.95 18.07 -11.17
C LYS A 88 18.93 17.14 -10.47
N MET A 89 19.43 16.14 -11.19
CA MET A 89 20.51 15.30 -10.68
C MET A 89 21.73 16.19 -10.39
N ALA A 90 22.36 15.99 -9.23
CA ALA A 90 23.52 16.79 -8.83
C ALA A 90 24.72 16.53 -9.77
N SER A 91 25.55 17.55 -9.96
CA SER A 91 26.81 17.41 -10.70
C SER A 91 27.78 16.52 -9.91
N SER A 92 28.79 15.92 -10.56
CA SER A 92 29.78 15.09 -9.83
C SER A 92 30.48 15.86 -8.71
N GLU A 93 30.77 17.14 -8.91
CA GLU A 93 31.34 18.03 -7.90
C GLU A 93 30.37 18.23 -6.72
N ASP A 94 29.10 18.49 -7.00
CA ASP A 94 28.07 18.58 -5.95
C ASP A 94 27.90 17.25 -5.20
N VAL A 95 27.97 16.10 -5.89
CA VAL A 95 27.90 14.78 -5.24
C VAL A 95 29.08 14.57 -4.31
N GLU A 96 30.30 14.89 -4.73
CA GLU A 96 31.49 14.76 -3.89
C GLU A 96 31.42 15.73 -2.69
N LYS A 97 30.96 16.96 -2.91
CA LYS A 97 30.79 17.95 -1.84
C LYS A 97 29.75 17.52 -0.80
N VAL A 98 28.64 16.95 -1.25
CA VAL A 98 27.51 16.55 -0.38
C VAL A 98 27.76 15.19 0.26
N SER A 99 28.26 14.19 -0.46
CA SER A 99 28.37 12.82 0.06
C SER A 99 29.78 12.43 0.51
N GLY A 100 30.78 13.25 0.20
CA GLY A 100 32.20 12.95 0.42
C GLY A 100 32.76 11.85 -0.48
N VAL A 101 32.00 11.39 -1.48
CA VAL A 101 32.36 10.27 -2.36
C VAL A 101 31.94 10.54 -3.81
N LYS A 102 32.53 9.78 -4.74
CA LYS A 102 32.23 9.88 -6.17
C LYS A 102 30.81 9.38 -6.49
N PRO A 103 30.16 9.90 -7.56
CA PRO A 103 28.91 9.36 -8.05
C PRO A 103 28.97 7.83 -8.24
N GLY A 104 27.92 7.14 -7.78
CA GLY A 104 27.84 5.69 -7.81
C GLY A 104 28.48 4.98 -6.61
N ALA A 105 29.30 5.66 -5.80
CA ALA A 105 29.75 5.14 -4.50
C ALA A 105 28.87 5.60 -3.33
N VAL A 106 27.87 6.45 -3.61
CA VAL A 106 26.96 7.02 -2.62
C VAL A 106 26.17 5.92 -1.90
N ALA A 107 26.13 6.00 -0.56
CA ALA A 107 25.36 5.10 0.29
C ALA A 107 24.05 5.77 0.76
N PRO A 108 22.97 5.01 1.01
CA PRO A 108 21.64 5.53 1.32
C PRO A 108 21.49 5.96 2.80
N PHE A 109 22.42 6.78 3.30
CA PHE A 109 22.46 7.29 4.68
C PHE A 109 22.66 8.82 4.72
N GLY A 110 22.27 9.53 3.67
CA GLY A 110 22.57 10.96 3.49
C GLY A 110 22.27 11.78 4.73
N ASN A 111 21.07 11.66 5.28
CA ASN A 111 20.62 12.41 6.46
C ASN A 111 21.38 12.10 7.77
N LEU A 112 22.07 10.97 7.87
CA LEU A 112 22.82 10.62 9.08
C LEU A 112 24.20 11.28 9.14
N PHE A 113 24.77 11.57 7.97
CA PHE A 113 26.10 12.15 7.85
C PHE A 113 26.07 13.61 7.39
N GLU A 114 24.99 13.99 6.69
CA GLU A 114 24.65 15.34 6.28
C GLU A 114 23.17 15.61 6.62
N PRO A 115 22.87 16.17 7.81
CA PRO A 115 21.49 16.34 8.30
C PRO A 115 20.56 17.13 7.37
N GLU A 116 21.12 17.97 6.49
CA GLU A 116 20.37 18.77 5.51
C GLU A 116 19.91 17.95 4.29
N VAL A 117 20.50 16.76 4.06
CA VAL A 117 20.18 15.90 2.92
C VAL A 117 19.07 14.93 3.28
N GLN A 118 17.84 15.26 2.88
CA GLN A 118 16.71 14.36 3.09
C GLN A 118 16.79 13.12 2.19
N VAL A 119 16.55 11.95 2.77
CA VAL A 119 16.52 10.67 2.05
C VAL A 119 15.09 10.32 1.66
N PHE A 120 14.85 10.14 0.37
CA PHE A 120 13.61 9.61 -0.18
C PHE A 120 13.87 8.22 -0.74
N VAL A 121 12.93 7.31 -0.55
CA VAL A 121 13.07 5.92 -0.99
C VAL A 121 11.88 5.48 -1.82
N GLU A 122 12.19 4.80 -2.92
CA GLU A 122 11.20 4.17 -3.79
C GLU A 122 10.53 2.99 -3.07
N ALA A 123 9.21 2.90 -3.17
CA ALA A 123 8.42 1.86 -2.51
C ALA A 123 8.83 0.42 -2.86
N GLY A 124 9.43 0.21 -4.03
CA GLY A 124 10.01 -1.09 -4.39
C GLY A 124 11.14 -1.55 -3.46
N ILE A 125 11.99 -0.64 -2.96
CA ILE A 125 13.08 -0.98 -2.05
C ILE A 125 12.55 -1.45 -0.70
N ILE A 126 11.46 -0.85 -0.20
CA ILE A 126 10.89 -1.21 1.10
C ILE A 126 10.26 -2.62 1.11
N ARG A 127 9.95 -3.16 -0.08
CA ARG A 127 9.35 -4.49 -0.24
C ARG A 127 10.36 -5.64 -0.23
N THR A 128 11.66 -5.34 -0.26
CA THR A 128 12.72 -6.36 -0.16
C THR A 128 13.11 -6.59 1.30
N ASN A 129 13.41 -7.83 1.67
CA ASN A 129 13.84 -8.16 3.04
C ASN A 129 15.23 -7.60 3.35
N GLU A 130 16.10 -7.60 2.34
CA GLU A 130 17.43 -7.03 2.40
C GLU A 130 17.58 -5.88 1.41
N ILE A 131 18.36 -4.89 1.81
CA ILE A 131 18.82 -3.79 0.96
C ILE A 131 20.32 -3.94 0.79
N GLU A 132 20.78 -3.86 -0.45
CA GLU A 132 22.20 -3.90 -0.78
C GLU A 132 22.63 -2.64 -1.52
N PHE A 133 23.70 -1.98 -1.07
CA PHE A 133 24.16 -0.71 -1.63
C PHE A 133 25.68 -0.55 -1.54
N ASN A 134 26.23 0.32 -2.39
CA ASN A 134 27.64 0.72 -2.31
C ASN A 134 27.88 1.56 -1.05
N ALA A 135 28.95 1.25 -0.32
CA ALA A 135 29.24 1.83 0.98
C ALA A 135 30.38 2.85 0.93
N GLY A 136 30.30 3.86 0.07
CA GLY A 136 31.33 4.89 -0.07
C GLY A 136 32.53 4.49 -0.93
N ASP A 137 32.52 3.29 -1.51
CA ASP A 137 33.50 2.78 -2.46
C ASP A 137 32.80 1.89 -3.50
N HIS A 138 33.25 1.90 -4.76
CA HIS A 138 32.70 1.06 -5.83
C HIS A 138 33.06 -0.43 -5.71
N LYS A 139 33.97 -0.77 -4.79
CA LYS A 139 34.44 -2.13 -4.51
C LYS A 139 33.89 -2.70 -3.20
N ILE A 140 33.14 -1.91 -2.44
CA ILE A 140 32.61 -2.30 -1.13
C ILE A 140 31.10 -2.07 -1.13
N SER A 141 30.35 -3.15 -0.99
CA SER A 141 28.91 -3.12 -0.76
C SER A 141 28.57 -3.59 0.65
N ILE A 142 27.48 -3.07 1.19
CA ILE A 142 26.86 -3.57 2.42
C ILE A 142 25.49 -4.13 2.06
N ARG A 143 25.18 -5.32 2.58
CA ARG A 143 23.85 -5.92 2.57
C ARG A 143 23.33 -6.00 4.00
N MET A 144 22.11 -5.54 4.23
CA MET A 144 21.50 -5.54 5.57
C MET A 144 19.97 -5.66 5.48
N ASN A 145 19.31 -5.94 6.60
CA ASN A 145 17.85 -5.96 6.67
C ASN A 145 17.27 -4.57 6.32
N THR A 146 16.34 -4.52 5.37
CA THR A 146 15.72 -3.27 4.91
C THR A 146 14.96 -2.57 6.02
N GLY A 147 14.27 -3.32 6.88
CA GLY A 147 13.53 -2.78 8.03
C GLY A 147 14.45 -2.07 9.01
N ASP A 148 15.62 -2.65 9.31
CA ASP A 148 16.62 -1.99 10.16
C ASP A 148 17.20 -0.75 9.49
N TRP A 149 17.50 -0.79 8.20
CA TRP A 149 17.92 0.40 7.45
C TRP A 149 16.87 1.52 7.55
N VAL A 150 15.58 1.21 7.35
CA VAL A 150 14.46 2.17 7.51
C VAL A 150 14.40 2.74 8.92
N LYS A 151 14.60 1.94 9.98
CA LYS A 151 14.59 2.42 11.37
C LYS A 151 15.69 3.46 11.63
N ILE A 152 16.88 3.27 11.05
CA ILE A 152 18.00 4.20 11.25
C ILE A 152 17.81 5.44 10.38
N VAL A 153 17.55 5.25 9.08
CA VAL A 153 17.57 6.32 8.08
C VAL A 153 16.27 7.11 8.07
N LYS A 154 15.15 6.50 8.45
CA LYS A 154 13.81 7.12 8.46
C LYS A 154 13.52 7.87 7.15
N PRO A 155 13.66 7.19 5.99
CA PRO A 155 13.49 7.83 4.70
C PRO A 155 12.02 8.22 4.44
N THR A 156 11.81 9.19 3.56
CA THR A 156 10.47 9.53 3.05
C THR A 156 10.09 8.58 1.92
N LEU A 157 8.99 7.84 2.10
CA LEU A 157 8.53 6.84 1.14
C LEU A 157 7.74 7.47 -0.03
N GLY A 158 8.00 7.02 -1.25
CA GLY A 158 7.10 7.29 -2.38
C GLY A 158 7.32 6.42 -3.60
N LYS A 159 6.45 6.59 -4.59
CA LYS A 159 6.58 6.02 -5.93
C LYS A 159 7.00 7.11 -6.90
N PHE A 160 8.27 7.10 -7.27
CA PHE A 160 8.90 8.12 -8.12
C PHE A 160 9.99 7.52 -9.03
N ALA A 161 9.99 6.20 -9.22
CA ALA A 161 10.91 5.51 -10.13
C ALA A 161 10.17 4.65 -11.17
N GLU A 162 10.78 4.47 -12.32
CA GLU A 162 10.26 3.67 -13.44
C GLU A 162 11.35 2.76 -14.02
N LYS A 163 10.96 1.69 -14.73
CA LYS A 163 11.92 0.78 -15.38
C LYS A 163 12.79 1.55 -16.38
N GLU A 164 14.09 1.26 -16.45
CA GLU A 164 14.95 1.82 -17.48
C GLU A 164 14.49 1.32 -18.87
N VAL A 165 14.08 2.24 -19.74
CA VAL A 165 13.60 1.96 -21.10
C VAL A 165 14.78 1.66 -22.03
N LYS A 166 15.50 0.54 -21.82
CA LYS A 166 16.46 0.03 -22.81
C LYS A 166 15.79 -0.91 -23.84
N GLU A 167 14.73 -1.60 -23.43
CA GLU A 167 14.14 -2.69 -24.22
C GLU A 167 13.14 -2.20 -25.29
N GLN A 168 12.37 -1.14 -25.02
CA GLN A 168 11.46 -0.56 -26.03
C GLN A 168 12.20 0.11 -27.19
N ARG A 169 13.42 0.63 -26.99
CA ARG A 169 14.23 1.16 -28.09
C ARG A 169 14.66 0.06 -29.04
N LYS A 170 15.13 -1.06 -28.49
CA LYS A 170 15.54 -2.25 -29.27
C LYS A 170 14.37 -2.85 -30.05
N ILE A 171 13.21 -3.00 -29.40
CA ILE A 171 11.97 -3.47 -30.04
C ILE A 171 11.48 -2.45 -31.09
N SER A 172 11.56 -1.15 -30.82
CA SER A 172 11.15 -0.12 -31.80
C SER A 172 12.09 0.00 -33.00
N GLU A 173 13.38 -0.30 -32.81
CA GLU A 173 14.37 -0.34 -33.88
C GLU A 173 14.25 -1.64 -34.69
N GLU A 174 14.01 -2.79 -34.05
CA GLU A 174 13.68 -4.05 -34.72
C GLU A 174 12.36 -3.96 -35.49
N ILE A 175 11.32 -3.34 -34.93
CA ILE A 175 10.03 -3.10 -35.62
C ILE A 175 10.20 -2.14 -36.81
N LYS A 176 11.09 -1.15 -36.73
CA LYS A 176 11.42 -0.27 -37.87
C LYS A 176 12.21 -0.98 -38.98
N MET A 177 12.88 -2.08 -38.67
CA MET A 177 13.60 -2.91 -39.64
C MET A 177 12.73 -4.02 -40.25
N LEU A 178 11.51 -4.26 -39.73
CA LEU A 178 10.58 -5.19 -40.35
C LEU A 178 10.02 -4.61 -41.66
N PRO A 179 10.00 -5.39 -42.76
CA PRO A 179 9.42 -4.94 -44.01
C PRO A 179 7.93 -4.66 -43.83
N ALA A 180 7.45 -3.56 -44.44
CA ALA A 180 6.05 -3.17 -44.38
C ALA A 180 5.13 -4.35 -44.80
N PRO A 181 4.00 -4.56 -44.11
CA PRO A 181 3.08 -5.62 -44.48
C PRO A 181 2.62 -5.43 -45.93
N LYS A 182 2.80 -6.46 -46.75
CA LYS A 182 2.24 -6.47 -48.10
C LYS A 182 0.72 -6.46 -48.00
N GLU A 183 0.08 -5.46 -48.59
CA GLU A 183 -1.36 -5.40 -48.75
C GLU A 183 -1.88 -6.69 -49.39
N GLN A 184 -2.78 -7.40 -48.70
CA GLN A 184 -3.53 -8.49 -49.30
C GLN A 184 -4.81 -7.94 -49.97
N PRO A 185 -5.20 -8.45 -51.16
CA PRO A 185 -6.34 -7.92 -51.87
C PRO A 185 -7.66 -8.29 -51.17
N GLU A 186 -8.51 -7.28 -50.97
CA GLU A 186 -9.85 -7.40 -50.38
C GLU A 186 -10.71 -8.41 -51.15
N THR A 187 -11.15 -9.47 -50.48
CA THR A 187 -12.21 -10.34 -50.96
C THR A 187 -13.57 -9.78 -50.53
N LYS A 188 -14.33 -9.26 -51.51
CA LYS A 188 -15.70 -8.78 -51.33
C LYS A 188 -16.64 -9.96 -51.04
N HIS A 189 -17.01 -10.18 -49.78
CA HIS A 189 -18.23 -10.93 -49.44
C HIS A 189 -19.34 -10.02 -48.92
N ARG A 190 -20.41 -10.00 -49.71
CA ARG A 190 -21.64 -9.21 -49.56
C ARG A 190 -22.55 -9.86 -48.50
N PHE A 191 -22.55 -9.34 -47.28
CA PHE A 191 -23.59 -9.65 -46.29
C PHE A 191 -24.67 -8.57 -46.26
N LYS A 192 -25.93 -8.99 -46.39
CA LYS A 192 -27.13 -8.16 -46.35
C LYS A 192 -27.29 -7.53 -44.95
N ARG A 193 -27.46 -6.22 -44.92
CA ARG A 193 -27.82 -5.40 -43.75
C ARG A 193 -29.21 -5.78 -43.23
N ASN A 194 -29.32 -6.01 -41.93
CA ASN A 194 -30.49 -5.60 -41.13
C ASN A 194 -30.01 -4.61 -40.06
N LYS A 195 -30.64 -3.44 -40.03
CA LYS A 195 -30.34 -2.29 -39.17
C LYS A 195 -30.96 -2.48 -37.78
N ILE A 196 -30.16 -2.38 -36.71
CA ILE A 196 -30.56 -1.73 -35.44
C ILE A 196 -29.34 -0.94 -34.91
N THR A 197 -29.61 0.24 -34.38
CA THR A 197 -28.80 1.46 -34.28
C THR A 197 -27.86 1.49 -33.06
N ALA A 198 -26.58 1.82 -33.26
CA ALA A 198 -25.66 2.25 -32.21
C ALA A 198 -25.27 3.72 -32.45
N HIS A 199 -25.80 4.62 -31.62
CA HIS A 199 -25.36 6.01 -31.48
C HIS A 199 -24.80 6.18 -30.08
N LYS A 200 -23.48 6.31 -29.98
CA LYS A 200 -22.67 7.04 -28.98
C LYS A 200 -21.22 6.55 -29.13
N TYR A 201 -20.26 7.41 -28.82
CA TYR A 201 -18.81 7.24 -28.97
C TYR A 201 -18.18 7.64 -30.31
N VAL A 202 -18.47 8.85 -30.78
CA VAL A 202 -17.47 9.67 -31.51
C VAL A 202 -17.61 11.11 -31.03
N TYR A 203 -17.11 11.41 -29.82
CA TYR A 203 -16.87 12.78 -29.32
C TYR A 203 -15.85 12.69 -28.19
N SER A 204 -14.57 12.48 -28.51
CA SER A 204 -13.45 12.63 -27.57
C SER A 204 -12.07 12.55 -28.28
N PHE A 205 -11.90 13.14 -29.46
CA PHE A 205 -10.55 13.16 -30.07
C PHE A 205 -10.15 14.41 -30.86
N LEU A 206 -10.92 15.49 -30.81
CA LEU A 206 -10.48 16.76 -31.41
C LEU A 206 -10.99 17.91 -30.54
N VAL A 207 -10.14 18.38 -29.63
CA VAL A 207 -9.79 19.80 -29.39
C VAL A 207 -8.65 19.78 -28.37
N ALA A 208 -7.40 19.76 -28.84
CA ALA A 208 -6.23 20.04 -28.01
C ALA A 208 -5.07 20.52 -28.90
N THR A 209 -5.20 21.71 -29.45
CA THR A 209 -4.09 22.54 -29.96
C THR A 209 -4.59 23.99 -30.05
N LEU A 210 -3.76 24.96 -29.58
CA LEU A 210 -3.99 26.40 -29.33
C LEU A 210 -4.36 26.69 -27.85
N MET A 211 -3.64 27.47 -27.04
CA MET A 211 -2.62 28.52 -27.23
C MET A 211 -1.64 28.58 -26.02
N VAL A 212 -0.46 29.16 -26.26
CA VAL A 212 0.54 29.61 -25.26
C VAL A 212 0.45 31.13 -25.10
N ALA A 213 0.88 31.66 -23.92
CA ALA A 213 1.21 33.05 -23.52
C ALA A 213 0.17 33.71 -22.56
N SER A 214 0.45 34.35 -21.41
CA SER A 214 1.66 34.92 -20.77
C SER A 214 1.43 35.27 -19.26
N PHE A 215 2.52 35.28 -18.45
CA PHE A 215 2.88 36.10 -17.25
C PHE A 215 1.93 36.20 -16.02
N THR A 216 2.30 36.34 -14.72
CA THR A 216 3.49 36.23 -13.84
C THR A 216 3.04 36.44 -12.38
N ALA A 217 3.78 35.82 -11.44
CA ALA A 217 4.14 36.27 -10.07
C ALA A 217 3.09 36.39 -8.94
N GLY A 218 3.40 35.76 -7.80
CA GLY A 218 2.72 35.97 -6.50
C GLY A 218 3.20 35.00 -5.42
N ASN A 219 4.12 35.46 -4.58
CA ASN A 219 4.84 34.76 -3.51
C ASN A 219 3.99 34.13 -2.38
N LEU A 220 4.31 32.87 -2.04
CA LEU A 220 5.05 32.42 -0.84
C LEU A 220 4.51 32.68 0.59
N THR A 221 4.68 31.62 1.41
CA THR A 221 4.80 31.51 2.89
C THR A 221 3.53 31.25 3.70
N LYS A 222 3.52 30.47 4.79
CA LYS A 222 4.43 29.51 5.48
C LYS A 222 3.60 28.91 6.64
N GLY A 223 3.93 27.71 7.15
CA GLY A 223 3.63 27.39 8.55
C GLY A 223 3.18 25.96 8.85
N GLN A 224 4.12 25.02 8.73
CA GLN A 224 4.23 23.83 9.59
C GLN A 224 4.87 24.31 10.92
N GLU A 225 4.67 23.75 12.13
CA GLU A 225 4.83 22.33 12.46
C GLU A 225 4.46 22.03 13.93
N LYS A 226 3.96 20.80 14.13
CA LYS A 226 4.27 19.78 15.16
C LYS A 226 4.49 20.08 16.65
N ILE A 227 3.67 19.34 17.40
CA ILE A 227 3.91 18.57 18.63
C ILE A 227 5.25 17.80 18.62
N PRO A 228 5.89 17.60 19.79
CA PRO A 228 6.84 16.52 19.98
C PRO A 228 6.34 15.41 20.90
N THR A 229 6.77 14.23 20.50
CA THR A 229 6.58 12.88 21.02
C THR A 229 7.82 12.47 21.83
N GLN A 230 7.67 11.77 22.95
CA GLN A 230 8.75 10.92 23.50
C GLN A 230 8.25 9.59 24.10
N ILE A 231 8.96 8.51 23.71
CA ILE A 231 8.78 7.07 24.05
C ILE A 231 9.82 6.68 25.10
N ILE A 232 9.49 5.69 25.93
CA ILE A 232 10.45 4.79 26.59
C ILE A 232 9.97 3.33 26.36
N VAL A 233 10.89 2.35 26.29
CA VAL A 233 10.67 0.91 25.98
C VAL A 233 10.92 0.04 27.23
N ASP A 234 10.05 -0.93 27.57
CA ASP A 234 10.30 -1.98 28.59
C ASP A 234 9.72 -3.38 28.24
N GLN A 235 10.24 -4.43 28.89
CA GLN A 235 10.21 -5.88 28.57
C GLN A 235 8.85 -6.61 28.67
N ASN A 236 7.81 -6.09 28.02
CA ASN A 236 6.54 -6.77 27.73
C ASN A 236 6.57 -7.46 26.32
N PRO A 237 5.62 -8.36 25.95
CA PRO A 237 5.53 -8.88 24.57
C PRO A 237 5.70 -7.72 23.59
N PRO A 238 6.58 -7.85 22.58
CA PRO A 238 7.34 -6.75 22.01
C PRO A 238 6.42 -5.55 21.87
N GLU A 239 6.60 -4.62 22.81
CA GLU A 239 5.80 -3.42 22.93
C GLU A 239 5.81 -2.79 21.54
N VAL A 240 4.63 -2.83 20.91
CA VAL A 240 4.45 -2.49 19.51
C VAL A 240 5.12 -1.15 19.28
N LEU A 241 6.14 -1.16 18.43
CA LEU A 241 6.74 -0.02 17.76
C LEU A 241 6.88 1.20 18.67
N GLY A 242 8.08 1.44 19.21
CA GLY A 242 8.43 2.69 19.88
C GLY A 242 8.11 3.91 19.02
N ILE A 243 6.86 4.36 19.13
CA ILE A 243 6.19 5.54 18.58
C ILE A 243 5.46 6.08 19.79
N SER A 244 5.76 7.29 20.22
CA SER A 244 5.18 7.77 21.46
C SER A 244 3.74 8.17 21.24
N ASP A 245 2.98 8.11 22.33
CA ASP A 245 1.59 8.55 22.44
C ASP A 245 1.33 10.01 22.03
N ALA A 246 2.34 10.79 21.61
CA ALA A 246 2.15 12.18 21.14
C ALA A 246 1.92 12.31 19.62
N ALA A 247 1.53 11.21 18.96
CA ALA A 247 0.74 11.14 17.74
C ALA A 247 -0.60 11.89 17.79
N ALA A 248 -0.63 13.14 18.30
CA ALA A 248 -1.76 14.06 18.30
C ALA A 248 -3.14 13.40 18.52
N ASN A 249 -3.65 13.47 19.75
CA ASN A 249 -5.09 13.61 19.91
C ASN A 249 -5.51 14.85 19.08
N THR A 250 -5.88 14.66 17.81
CA THR A 250 -6.83 15.55 17.18
C THR A 250 -8.15 15.20 17.84
N ILE A 251 -8.34 15.75 19.04
CA ILE A 251 -9.67 16.17 19.44
C ILE A 251 -9.97 17.22 18.36
N ASP A 252 -10.65 16.82 17.30
CA ASP A 252 -11.54 17.77 16.68
C ASP A 252 -12.47 18.12 17.83
N GLU A 253 -12.20 19.26 18.50
CA GLU A 253 -13.06 19.86 19.50
C GLU A 253 -14.35 20.27 18.77
N ASN A 254 -15.08 19.29 18.26
CA ASN A 254 -16.37 19.49 17.70
C ASN A 254 -17.28 19.57 18.93
N PRO A 255 -17.78 20.76 19.30
CA PRO A 255 -18.54 20.99 20.54
C PRO A 255 -19.93 20.31 20.52
N ARG A 256 -20.16 19.36 19.60
CA ARG A 256 -21.41 18.64 19.42
C ARG A 256 -21.65 17.54 20.44
N TYR A 257 -20.61 16.94 21.03
CA TYR A 257 -20.77 15.74 21.85
C TYR A 257 -20.45 16.03 23.32
N LYS A 258 -21.50 16.05 24.17
CA LYS A 258 -21.43 16.47 25.58
C LYS A 258 -20.89 15.40 26.54
N ILE A 259 -20.58 14.20 26.03
CA ILE A 259 -20.24 13.01 26.84
C ILE A 259 -18.86 12.52 26.41
N GLU A 260 -17.97 12.28 27.37
CA GLU A 260 -16.65 11.71 27.10
C GLU A 260 -16.76 10.31 26.47
N PRO A 261 -15.89 9.98 25.50
CA PRO A 261 -15.88 8.65 24.88
C PRO A 261 -15.50 7.56 25.89
N PRO A 262 -16.03 6.33 25.75
CA PRO A 262 -15.76 5.26 26.68
C PRO A 262 -14.31 4.77 26.58
N GLU A 263 -13.79 4.24 27.69
CA GLU A 263 -12.52 3.52 27.68
C GLU A 263 -12.65 2.18 26.93
N VAL A 264 -11.80 2.03 25.92
CA VAL A 264 -11.70 0.86 25.05
C VAL A 264 -10.24 0.42 24.92
N SER A 265 -10.03 -0.89 24.76
CA SER A 265 -8.69 -1.49 24.66
C SER A 265 -8.01 -1.22 23.31
N ALA A 266 -8.78 -0.83 22.29
CA ALA A 266 -8.30 -0.46 20.97
C ALA A 266 -7.19 0.58 20.98
N LYS A 267 -6.10 0.30 20.25
CA LYS A 267 -4.98 1.22 20.02
C LYS A 267 -5.38 2.39 19.12
N ALA A 268 -6.20 2.11 18.11
CA ALA A 268 -6.78 3.12 17.24
C ALA A 268 -8.24 2.76 16.90
N TYR A 269 -9.10 3.76 16.84
CA TYR A 269 -10.47 3.59 16.38
C TYR A 269 -11.06 4.87 15.76
N GLY A 270 -12.12 4.71 15.00
CA GLY A 270 -12.89 5.82 14.44
C GLY A 270 -14.36 5.50 14.34
N ILE A 271 -15.20 6.51 14.54
CA ILE A 271 -16.65 6.49 14.42
C ILE A 271 -17.01 7.57 13.40
N PHE A 272 -17.70 7.16 12.34
CA PHE A 272 -18.02 8.02 11.19
C PHE A 272 -19.52 7.99 10.91
N ASP A 273 -20.11 9.16 10.70
CA ASP A 273 -21.46 9.31 10.17
C ASP A 273 -21.42 9.16 8.66
N MET A 274 -21.99 8.06 8.17
CA MET A 274 -21.97 7.71 6.76
C MET A 274 -23.04 8.47 5.96
N LYS A 275 -24.08 9.02 6.61
CA LYS A 275 -25.11 9.82 5.94
C LYS A 275 -24.64 11.24 5.67
N ASN A 276 -23.95 11.84 6.65
CA ASN A 276 -23.46 13.21 6.57
C ASN A 276 -22.01 13.34 6.10
N ASP A 277 -21.36 12.21 5.79
CA ASP A 277 -19.95 12.13 5.38
C ASP A 277 -19.02 12.88 6.36
N SER A 278 -19.23 12.66 7.66
CA SER A 278 -18.53 13.39 8.72
C SER A 278 -17.98 12.47 9.80
N THR A 279 -16.84 12.84 10.38
CA THR A 279 -16.27 12.15 11.53
C THR A 279 -17.04 12.50 12.80
N ILE A 280 -17.43 11.49 13.59
CA ILE A 280 -18.03 11.67 14.92
C ILE A 280 -16.93 11.75 15.97
N TYR A 281 -16.05 10.74 16.00
CA TYR A 281 -14.93 10.70 16.94
C TYR A 281 -13.83 9.76 16.46
N THR A 282 -12.57 10.05 16.77
CA THR A 282 -11.42 9.18 16.45
C THR A 282 -10.39 9.18 17.57
N LYS A 283 -9.74 8.03 17.76
CA LYS A 283 -8.52 7.87 18.56
C LYS A 283 -7.42 7.33 17.65
N ASN A 284 -6.30 8.07 17.56
CA ASN A 284 -5.12 7.70 16.75
C ASN A 284 -5.46 7.29 15.30
N PRO A 285 -6.30 8.04 14.55
CA PRO A 285 -6.88 7.55 13.31
C PRO A 285 -5.86 7.29 12.19
N ASP A 286 -4.68 7.90 12.30
CA ASP A 286 -3.57 7.78 11.36
C ASP A 286 -2.42 6.87 11.85
N LEU A 287 -2.59 6.21 13.00
CA LEU A 287 -1.61 5.27 13.54
C LEU A 287 -1.50 4.04 12.63
N PRO A 288 -0.33 3.78 12.00
CA PRO A 288 -0.16 2.62 11.15
C PRO A 288 -0.14 1.35 12.00
N LEU A 289 -1.10 0.46 11.77
CA LEU A 289 -1.23 -0.83 12.47
C LEU A 289 -1.39 -1.96 11.47
N PRO A 290 -0.93 -3.19 11.81
CA PRO A 290 -1.21 -4.35 10.99
C PRO A 290 -2.74 -4.57 10.85
N PRO A 291 -3.29 -4.66 9.63
CA PRO A 291 -4.74 -4.71 9.40
C PRO A 291 -5.37 -6.09 9.65
N ALA A 292 -4.56 -7.13 9.87
CA ALA A 292 -5.04 -8.52 9.87
C ALA A 292 -5.97 -8.81 8.66
N SER A 293 -6.97 -9.69 8.84
CA SER A 293 -7.92 -10.05 7.79
C SER A 293 -8.87 -8.93 7.34
N VAL A 294 -8.85 -7.71 7.91
CA VAL A 294 -9.61 -6.60 7.28
C VAL A 294 -9.02 -6.21 5.91
N THR A 295 -7.77 -6.62 5.65
CA THR A 295 -7.13 -6.68 4.31
C THR A 295 -8.01 -7.30 3.23
N LYS A 296 -8.82 -8.31 3.60
CA LYS A 296 -9.67 -9.04 2.64
C LYS A 296 -10.76 -8.18 2.01
N VAL A 297 -11.06 -7.02 2.58
CA VAL A 297 -11.91 -6.02 1.92
C VAL A 297 -11.25 -5.52 0.63
N MET A 298 -9.95 -5.20 0.65
CA MET A 298 -9.20 -4.81 -0.55
C MET A 298 -9.10 -5.98 -1.55
N THR A 299 -8.85 -7.20 -1.05
CA THR A 299 -8.83 -8.41 -1.90
C THR A 299 -10.15 -8.59 -2.65
N ALA A 300 -11.29 -8.36 -1.99
CA ALA A 300 -12.60 -8.39 -2.62
C ALA A 300 -12.74 -7.30 -3.70
N MET A 301 -12.31 -6.07 -3.41
CA MET A 301 -12.40 -4.96 -4.37
C MET A 301 -11.59 -5.23 -5.64
N VAL A 302 -10.34 -5.66 -5.50
CA VAL A 302 -9.51 -6.01 -6.66
C VAL A 302 -10.14 -7.15 -7.46
N ALA A 303 -10.69 -8.18 -6.80
CA ALA A 303 -11.33 -9.28 -7.51
C ALA A 303 -12.57 -8.82 -8.30
N MET A 304 -13.41 -7.97 -7.72
CA MET A 304 -14.63 -7.46 -8.37
C MET A 304 -14.37 -6.39 -9.45
N ASP A 305 -13.25 -5.68 -9.39
CA ASP A 305 -12.86 -4.74 -10.43
C ASP A 305 -12.37 -5.45 -11.70
N GLU A 306 -11.93 -6.70 -11.58
CA GLU A 306 -11.26 -7.44 -12.66
C GLU A 306 -12.14 -8.52 -13.30
N TYR A 307 -13.15 -9.01 -12.57
CA TYR A 307 -13.90 -10.20 -12.95
C TYR A 307 -15.38 -10.10 -12.63
N ASP A 308 -16.19 -10.69 -13.51
CA ASP A 308 -17.63 -10.87 -13.29
C ASP A 308 -17.91 -11.89 -12.18
N LEU A 309 -19.02 -11.69 -11.47
CA LEU A 309 -19.43 -12.50 -10.30
C LEU A 309 -19.67 -13.98 -10.65
N GLU A 310 -20.04 -14.28 -11.88
CA GLU A 310 -20.29 -15.61 -12.40
C GLU A 310 -19.01 -16.34 -12.83
N LYS A 311 -17.86 -15.65 -12.86
CA LYS A 311 -16.59 -16.24 -13.29
C LYS A 311 -16.30 -17.51 -12.47
N PRO A 312 -16.05 -18.65 -13.14
CA PRO A 312 -15.59 -19.86 -12.45
C PRO A 312 -14.19 -19.66 -11.86
N VAL A 313 -14.05 -19.92 -10.56
CA VAL A 313 -12.81 -19.82 -9.79
C VAL A 313 -12.38 -21.21 -9.34
N TYR A 314 -11.28 -21.69 -9.91
CA TYR A 314 -10.65 -22.95 -9.53
C TYR A 314 -9.87 -22.80 -8.22
N ILE A 315 -10.05 -23.75 -7.30
CA ILE A 315 -9.35 -23.80 -6.01
C ILE A 315 -8.02 -24.58 -6.16
N PRO A 316 -6.85 -23.90 -6.15
CA PRO A 316 -5.57 -24.57 -6.26
C PRO A 316 -5.24 -25.37 -5.01
N ALA A 317 -4.59 -26.54 -5.17
CA ALA A 317 -4.18 -27.37 -4.03
C ALA A 317 -3.30 -26.63 -3.02
N LYS A 318 -2.44 -25.70 -3.47
CA LYS A 318 -1.62 -24.88 -2.58
C LYS A 318 -2.45 -23.99 -1.64
N CYS A 319 -3.65 -23.58 -2.04
CA CYS A 319 -4.49 -22.69 -1.25
C CYS A 319 -5.23 -23.41 -0.11
N THR A 320 -5.35 -24.74 -0.14
CA THR A 320 -6.10 -25.48 0.88
C THR A 320 -5.28 -25.72 2.16
N ASN A 321 -3.95 -25.57 2.10
CA ASN A 321 -3.04 -25.85 3.22
C ASN A 321 -2.48 -24.59 3.90
N ILE A 322 -3.18 -23.46 3.82
CA ILE A 322 -2.76 -22.21 4.48
C ILE A 322 -3.03 -22.32 5.98
N ASN A 323 -2.06 -21.90 6.81
CA ASN A 323 -2.19 -21.83 8.26
C ASN A 323 -2.89 -20.53 8.70
N ALA A 324 -4.17 -20.41 8.36
CA ALA A 324 -5.05 -19.30 8.71
C ALA A 324 -6.52 -19.77 8.71
N SER A 325 -7.46 -18.86 9.00
CA SER A 325 -8.90 -19.15 8.82
C SER A 325 -9.18 -19.61 7.39
N LYS A 326 -9.99 -20.65 7.24
CA LYS A 326 -10.34 -21.25 5.94
C LYS A 326 -11.84 -21.50 5.86
N VAL A 327 -12.37 -21.49 4.64
CA VAL A 327 -13.68 -22.09 4.35
C VAL A 327 -13.59 -23.61 4.48
N GLY A 328 -12.43 -24.17 4.12
CA GLY A 328 -12.23 -25.60 3.97
C GLY A 328 -12.51 -26.05 2.54
N PHE A 329 -12.28 -25.17 1.55
CA PHE A 329 -12.40 -25.56 0.16
C PHE A 329 -11.47 -26.74 -0.15
N VAL A 330 -11.98 -27.67 -0.94
CA VAL A 330 -11.22 -28.85 -1.37
C VAL A 330 -10.52 -28.53 -2.68
N ALA A 331 -9.29 -29.05 -2.82
CA ALA A 331 -8.49 -28.84 -4.01
C ALA A 331 -9.25 -29.31 -5.26
N ARG A 332 -9.12 -28.54 -6.35
CA ARG A 332 -9.77 -28.76 -7.65
C ARG A 332 -11.27 -28.47 -7.70
N ASP A 333 -11.88 -28.00 -6.61
CA ASP A 333 -13.22 -27.44 -6.74
C ASP A 333 -13.21 -26.19 -7.62
N VAL A 334 -14.36 -25.93 -8.22
CA VAL A 334 -14.63 -24.69 -8.93
C VAL A 334 -15.88 -24.08 -8.31
N LEU A 335 -15.82 -22.82 -7.91
CA LEU A 335 -16.97 -22.06 -7.41
C LEU A 335 -17.16 -20.81 -8.28
N SER A 336 -18.32 -20.15 -8.21
CA SER A 336 -18.44 -18.81 -8.79
C SER A 336 -17.58 -17.81 -8.02
N LEU A 337 -17.19 -16.70 -8.65
CA LEU A 337 -16.50 -15.61 -7.97
C LEU A 337 -17.32 -15.10 -6.78
N GLU A 338 -18.65 -14.96 -6.92
CA GLU A 338 -19.53 -14.58 -5.81
C GLU A 338 -19.41 -15.55 -4.62
N ASP A 339 -19.43 -16.86 -4.85
CA ASP A 339 -19.28 -17.87 -3.79
C ASP A 339 -17.91 -17.79 -3.10
N VAL A 340 -16.85 -17.55 -3.87
CA VAL A 340 -15.51 -17.34 -3.30
C VAL A 340 -15.45 -16.04 -2.50
N LEU A 341 -16.12 -14.98 -2.93
CA LEU A 341 -16.24 -13.71 -2.18
C LEU A 341 -17.04 -13.90 -0.88
N TYR A 342 -18.09 -14.72 -0.84
CA TYR A 342 -18.74 -15.12 0.41
C TYR A 342 -17.76 -15.85 1.33
N GLY A 343 -17.01 -16.83 0.81
CA GLY A 343 -15.97 -17.52 1.55
C GLY A 343 -14.92 -16.57 2.16
N LEU A 344 -14.49 -15.59 1.36
CA LEU A 344 -13.54 -14.56 1.74
C LEU A 344 -14.06 -13.66 2.86
N LEU A 345 -15.26 -13.10 2.71
CA LEU A 345 -15.76 -12.01 3.55
C LEU A 345 -16.55 -12.51 4.77
N VAL A 346 -17.36 -13.57 4.61
CA VAL A 346 -18.17 -14.15 5.68
C VAL A 346 -17.32 -15.01 6.60
N ARG A 347 -16.52 -15.93 6.04
CA ARG A 347 -15.71 -16.87 6.84
C ARG A 347 -14.28 -16.39 7.11
N SER A 348 -13.84 -15.31 6.46
CA SER A 348 -12.43 -14.87 6.47
C SER A 348 -11.47 -15.88 5.81
N GLY A 349 -11.95 -16.65 4.83
CA GLY A 349 -11.20 -17.74 4.20
C GLY A 349 -9.91 -17.26 3.52
N ALA A 350 -8.77 -17.73 4.01
CA ALA A 350 -7.46 -17.54 3.39
C ALA A 350 -7.30 -18.41 2.13
N ASP A 351 -7.95 -19.57 2.10
CA ASP A 351 -8.11 -20.40 0.90
C ASP A 351 -8.86 -19.65 -0.21
N ALA A 352 -9.92 -18.92 0.14
CA ALA A 352 -10.64 -18.04 -0.79
C ALA A 352 -9.75 -16.90 -1.31
N ALA A 353 -9.09 -16.15 -0.42
CA ALA A 353 -8.19 -15.06 -0.83
C ALA A 353 -7.03 -15.54 -1.69
N CYS A 354 -6.42 -16.68 -1.35
CA CYS A 354 -5.39 -17.29 -2.18
C CYS A 354 -5.93 -17.67 -3.56
N ALA A 355 -7.12 -18.29 -3.64
CA ALA A 355 -7.72 -18.64 -4.92
C ALA A 355 -7.99 -17.40 -5.80
N LEU A 356 -8.47 -16.30 -5.22
CA LEU A 356 -8.68 -15.04 -5.94
C LEU A 356 -7.37 -14.43 -6.43
N ALA A 357 -6.35 -14.36 -5.57
CA ALA A 357 -5.03 -13.87 -5.97
C ALA A 357 -4.41 -14.73 -7.08
N ASN A 358 -4.73 -16.03 -7.09
CA ASN A 358 -4.22 -17.00 -8.06
C ASN A 358 -4.98 -17.02 -9.40
N LEU A 359 -6.09 -16.28 -9.53
CA LEU A 359 -6.64 -15.92 -10.85
C LEU A 359 -5.67 -15.01 -11.62
N TYR A 360 -4.80 -14.34 -10.87
CA TYR A 360 -3.64 -13.59 -11.35
C TYR A 360 -2.34 -14.25 -10.87
N ASN A 361 -1.21 -13.63 -11.21
CA ASN A 361 -0.01 -13.83 -10.43
C ASN A 361 -0.17 -13.13 -9.07
N GLU A 362 0.21 -13.78 -7.97
CA GLU A 362 0.04 -13.24 -6.62
C GLU A 362 0.75 -11.89 -6.42
N THR A 363 1.96 -11.74 -6.97
CA THR A 363 2.70 -10.47 -6.93
C THR A 363 1.96 -9.36 -7.67
N ASP A 364 1.44 -9.66 -8.87
CA ASP A 364 0.65 -8.69 -9.65
C ASP A 364 -0.66 -8.34 -8.93
N PHE A 365 -1.28 -9.30 -8.24
CA PHE A 365 -2.47 -9.06 -7.44
C PHE A 365 -2.19 -8.12 -6.27
N ILE A 366 -1.08 -8.32 -5.55
CA ILE A 366 -0.63 -7.42 -4.47
C ILE A 366 -0.32 -6.02 -5.04
N ASP A 367 0.26 -5.93 -6.23
CA ASP A 367 0.49 -4.65 -6.90
C ASP A 367 -0.84 -3.95 -7.23
N LYS A 368 -1.85 -4.67 -7.71
CA LYS A 368 -3.21 -4.13 -7.91
C LYS A 368 -3.87 -3.69 -6.60
N MET A 369 -3.71 -4.43 -5.50
CA MET A 369 -4.20 -4.02 -4.18
C MET A 369 -3.60 -2.69 -3.75
N ASN A 370 -2.29 -2.54 -3.91
CA ASN A 370 -1.60 -1.29 -3.58
C ASN A 370 -1.90 -0.17 -4.59
N GLN A 371 -2.11 -0.49 -5.87
CA GLN A 371 -2.57 0.48 -6.86
C GLN A 371 -3.95 1.03 -6.46
N LYS A 372 -4.90 0.14 -6.15
CA LYS A 372 -6.25 0.50 -5.70
C LYS A 372 -6.21 1.35 -4.43
N ALA A 373 -5.37 0.97 -3.46
CA ALA A 373 -5.15 1.76 -2.25
C ALA A 373 -4.78 3.21 -2.60
N ASN A 374 -3.83 3.42 -3.52
CA ASN A 374 -3.46 4.76 -3.97
C ASN A 374 -4.61 5.47 -4.72
N GLU A 375 -5.32 4.77 -5.61
CA GLU A 375 -6.43 5.33 -6.38
C GLU A 375 -7.56 5.86 -5.50
N ILE A 376 -7.82 5.21 -4.36
CA ILE A 376 -8.87 5.60 -3.42
C ILE A 376 -8.33 6.42 -2.23
N GLY A 377 -7.08 6.89 -2.32
CA GLY A 377 -6.47 7.81 -1.36
C GLY A 377 -6.03 7.19 -0.03
N MET A 378 -5.79 5.88 0.03
CA MET A 378 -5.23 5.18 1.20
C MET A 378 -3.70 5.35 1.28
N GLU A 379 -3.24 6.57 1.57
CA GLU A 379 -1.83 6.95 1.44
C GLU A 379 -0.89 6.34 2.50
N LYS A 380 -1.44 5.86 3.61
CA LYS A 380 -0.72 5.23 4.74
C LYS A 380 -0.96 3.74 4.81
N THR A 381 -1.45 3.14 3.73
CA THR A 381 -1.68 1.69 3.61
C THR A 381 -0.66 1.05 2.68
N ILE A 382 -0.14 -0.11 3.11
CA ILE A 382 0.62 -1.02 2.26
C ILE A 382 0.15 -2.45 2.51
N PHE A 383 -0.22 -3.14 1.43
CA PHE A 383 -0.57 -4.54 1.44
C PHE A 383 0.63 -5.38 1.00
N GLU A 384 0.90 -6.45 1.73
CA GLU A 384 1.95 -7.39 1.39
C GLU A 384 1.40 -8.74 0.93
N ASN A 385 0.22 -9.11 1.41
CA ASN A 385 -0.44 -10.35 1.01
C ASN A 385 -1.97 -10.17 0.95
N PRO A 386 -2.70 -11.01 0.20
CA PRO A 386 -4.14 -10.87 0.01
C PRO A 386 -4.96 -11.38 1.21
N ILE A 387 -4.31 -11.96 2.23
CA ILE A 387 -4.99 -12.62 3.36
C ILE A 387 -4.95 -11.78 4.64
N GLY A 388 -3.99 -10.88 4.79
CA GLY A 388 -3.76 -10.12 6.01
C GLY A 388 -3.02 -10.89 7.10
N LEU A 389 -2.20 -11.88 6.75
CA LEU A 389 -1.37 -12.60 7.73
C LEU A 389 -0.13 -11.78 8.07
N ASP A 390 0.39 -11.93 9.29
CA ASP A 390 1.68 -11.37 9.66
C ASP A 390 2.81 -12.03 8.84
N SER A 391 3.81 -11.24 8.46
CA SER A 391 5.01 -11.69 7.78
C SER A 391 6.20 -10.82 8.20
N ASP A 392 7.41 -11.16 7.75
CA ASP A 392 8.61 -10.35 8.00
C ASP A 392 8.61 -9.02 7.24
N LYS A 393 7.66 -8.85 6.30
CA LYS A 393 7.52 -7.65 5.48
C LYS A 393 6.46 -6.70 6.05
N ILE A 394 6.55 -5.44 5.66
CA ILE A 394 5.65 -4.40 6.15
C ILE A 394 4.26 -4.55 5.52
N GLN A 395 3.25 -4.71 6.39
CA GLN A 395 1.84 -4.64 6.03
C GLN A 395 1.10 -3.81 7.07
N LEU A 396 0.65 -2.63 6.66
CA LEU A 396 0.08 -1.63 7.57
C LEU A 396 -1.12 -0.94 6.93
N SER A 397 -2.04 -0.48 7.76
CA SER A 397 -3.12 0.42 7.37
C SER A 397 -3.45 1.35 8.54
N THR A 398 -4.31 2.32 8.31
CA THR A 398 -4.83 3.24 9.33
C THR A 398 -6.34 3.18 9.40
N VAL A 399 -6.93 3.74 10.45
CA VAL A 399 -8.40 3.87 10.58
C VAL A 399 -8.94 4.72 9.43
N ASN A 400 -8.32 5.87 9.14
CA ASN A 400 -8.71 6.78 8.06
C ASN A 400 -8.66 6.10 6.68
N ASP A 401 -7.64 5.29 6.42
CA ASP A 401 -7.54 4.62 5.12
C ASP A 401 -8.54 3.46 5.00
N LEU A 402 -8.80 2.73 6.09
CA LEU A 402 -9.85 1.71 6.10
C LEU A 402 -11.26 2.30 6.00
N GLU A 403 -11.47 3.52 6.48
CA GLU A 403 -12.71 4.27 6.26
C GLU A 403 -12.93 4.52 4.75
N LYS A 404 -11.91 5.04 4.05
CA LYS A 404 -11.95 5.26 2.58
C LYS A 404 -12.22 3.96 1.83
N LEU A 405 -11.51 2.89 2.19
CA LEU A 405 -11.73 1.56 1.60
C LEU A 405 -13.16 1.09 1.82
N THR A 406 -13.70 1.26 3.01
CA THR A 406 -15.05 0.81 3.35
C THR A 406 -16.11 1.64 2.61
N LYS A 407 -15.97 2.96 2.58
CA LYS A 407 -16.82 3.87 1.79
C LYS A 407 -16.82 3.50 0.31
N TYR A 408 -15.65 3.22 -0.26
CA TYR A 408 -15.53 2.73 -1.64
C TYR A 408 -16.26 1.40 -1.83
N SER A 409 -15.98 0.43 -0.95
CA SER A 409 -16.52 -0.93 -1.05
C SER A 409 -18.04 -0.99 -0.94
N LEU A 410 -18.63 -0.14 -0.11
CA LEU A 410 -20.09 -0.08 0.08
C LEU A 410 -20.86 0.44 -1.14
N LYS A 411 -20.18 1.04 -2.13
CA LYS A 411 -20.79 1.38 -3.43
C LYS A 411 -21.17 0.14 -4.23
N TYR A 412 -20.54 -1.01 -3.95
CA TYR A 412 -20.84 -2.29 -4.58
C TYR A 412 -21.97 -2.97 -3.80
N GLY A 413 -23.18 -2.97 -4.37
CA GLY A 413 -24.35 -3.58 -3.72
C GLY A 413 -24.13 -5.05 -3.35
N VAL A 414 -23.38 -5.79 -4.17
CA VAL A 414 -22.99 -7.18 -3.90
C VAL A 414 -22.08 -7.29 -2.67
N PHE A 415 -21.10 -6.40 -2.50
CA PHE A 415 -20.24 -6.40 -1.31
C PHE A 415 -21.07 -6.22 -0.04
N ARG A 416 -21.98 -5.23 -0.06
CA ARG A 416 -22.89 -4.96 1.05
C ARG A 416 -23.77 -6.17 1.38
N LYS A 417 -24.32 -6.84 0.37
CA LYS A 417 -25.08 -8.10 0.52
C LYS A 417 -24.24 -9.19 1.19
N ILE A 418 -23.02 -9.40 0.72
CA ILE A 418 -22.13 -10.46 1.23
C ILE A 418 -21.78 -10.22 2.70
N VAL A 419 -21.32 -9.01 3.05
CA VAL A 419 -20.84 -8.74 4.41
C VAL A 419 -21.95 -8.75 5.47
N GLY A 420 -23.20 -8.50 5.06
CA GLY A 420 -24.40 -8.60 5.91
C GLY A 420 -25.03 -9.98 5.95
N THR A 421 -24.44 -10.97 5.27
CA THR A 421 -24.94 -12.34 5.29
C THR A 421 -24.51 -13.05 6.57
N LYS A 422 -25.48 -13.51 7.36
CA LYS A 422 -25.25 -14.24 8.62
C LYS A 422 -24.66 -15.63 8.36
N GLU A 423 -25.32 -16.39 7.49
CA GLU A 423 -24.97 -17.76 7.15
C GLU A 423 -25.28 -17.98 5.67
N VAL A 424 -24.44 -18.76 4.99
CA VAL A 424 -24.65 -19.12 3.58
C VAL A 424 -24.12 -20.52 3.30
N LYS A 425 -24.75 -21.19 2.34
CA LYS A 425 -24.32 -22.47 1.80
C LYS A 425 -23.80 -22.25 0.38
N LEU A 426 -22.50 -22.45 0.19
CA LEU A 426 -21.84 -22.39 -1.12
C LEU A 426 -21.85 -23.77 -1.78
N VAL A 427 -21.79 -23.82 -3.11
CA VAL A 427 -21.87 -25.09 -3.86
C VAL A 427 -20.77 -25.17 -4.90
N SER A 428 -20.04 -26.30 -4.93
CA SER A 428 -19.04 -26.54 -5.97
C SER A 428 -19.72 -26.79 -7.32
N LEU A 429 -19.26 -26.10 -8.36
CA LEU A 429 -19.68 -26.26 -9.75
C LEU A 429 -19.18 -27.57 -10.36
N THR A 430 -18.06 -28.12 -9.87
CA THR A 430 -17.52 -29.42 -10.33
C THR A 430 -18.11 -30.61 -9.60
N ASN A 431 -18.72 -30.39 -8.44
CA ASN A 431 -19.44 -31.42 -7.68
C ASN A 431 -20.58 -30.80 -6.89
N THR A 432 -21.80 -30.83 -7.44
CA THR A 432 -22.99 -30.19 -6.85
C THR A 432 -23.42 -30.80 -5.51
N ASN A 433 -22.97 -32.02 -5.18
CA ASN A 433 -23.18 -32.63 -3.87
C ASN A 433 -22.21 -32.07 -2.81
N ARG A 434 -21.13 -31.39 -3.22
CA ARG A 434 -20.19 -30.76 -2.31
C ARG A 434 -20.61 -29.33 -2.01
N THR A 435 -20.86 -29.09 -0.73
CA THR A 435 -21.39 -27.82 -0.26
C THR A 435 -20.66 -27.34 0.98
N TYR A 436 -20.48 -26.03 1.11
CA TYR A 436 -19.78 -25.38 2.21
C TYR A 436 -20.75 -24.52 2.99
N LYS A 437 -21.06 -24.92 4.22
CA LYS A 437 -21.86 -24.09 5.13
C LYS A 437 -20.92 -23.20 5.92
N ILE A 438 -21.05 -21.89 5.74
CA ILE A 438 -20.22 -20.91 6.44
C ILE A 438 -21.07 -19.93 7.22
N LYS A 439 -20.53 -19.52 8.37
CA LYS A 439 -21.12 -18.55 9.28
C LYS A 439 -20.23 -17.32 9.35
N ASN A 440 -20.86 -16.14 9.46
CA ASN A 440 -20.17 -14.88 9.56
C ASN A 440 -19.33 -14.81 10.83
N THR A 441 -18.09 -14.35 10.70
CA THR A 441 -17.17 -14.14 11.82
C THR A 441 -17.50 -12.93 12.69
N ASN A 442 -18.40 -12.04 12.26
CA ASN A 442 -18.81 -10.88 13.03
C ASN A 442 -20.01 -11.25 13.93
N ASP A 443 -19.76 -11.51 15.21
CA ASP A 443 -20.80 -11.91 16.16
C ASP A 443 -21.84 -10.82 16.40
N LEU A 444 -21.48 -9.54 16.25
CA LEU A 444 -22.42 -8.42 16.41
C LEU A 444 -23.54 -8.43 15.36
N LEU A 445 -23.31 -9.09 14.22
CA LEU A 445 -24.36 -9.30 13.20
C LEU A 445 -25.53 -10.13 13.76
N PHE A 446 -25.27 -11.00 14.74
CA PHE A 446 -26.27 -11.85 15.36
C PHE A 446 -26.90 -11.20 16.60
N THR A 447 -26.15 -10.39 17.34
CA THR A 447 -26.55 -9.89 18.66
C THR A 447 -27.08 -8.46 18.65
N ILE A 448 -26.67 -7.61 17.69
CA ILE A 448 -27.08 -6.20 17.61
C ILE A 448 -27.98 -5.97 16.39
N PRO A 449 -29.31 -5.75 16.58
CA PRO A 449 -30.21 -5.37 15.50
C PRO A 449 -29.77 -4.06 14.82
N GLY A 450 -29.79 -4.04 13.49
CA GLY A 450 -29.27 -2.93 12.67
C GLY A 450 -27.82 -3.08 12.25
N THR A 451 -27.11 -4.12 12.71
CA THR A 451 -25.78 -4.44 12.17
C THR A 451 -25.87 -4.85 10.70
N VAL A 452 -25.04 -4.23 9.87
CA VAL A 452 -24.85 -4.56 8.45
C VAL A 452 -23.62 -5.44 8.24
N GLY A 453 -22.63 -5.40 9.14
CA GLY A 453 -21.48 -6.31 9.10
C GLY A 453 -20.16 -5.59 8.78
N VAL A 454 -19.54 -5.98 7.66
CA VAL A 454 -18.20 -5.66 7.13
C VAL A 454 -17.13 -6.71 7.40
N LYS A 455 -16.20 -6.55 8.35
CA LYS A 455 -15.08 -7.51 8.44
C LYS A 455 -14.32 -7.52 9.77
N THR A 456 -14.10 -8.71 10.32
CA THR A 456 -13.16 -8.96 11.42
C THR A 456 -11.75 -9.28 10.93
N GLY A 457 -10.72 -9.10 11.76
CA GLY A 457 -9.39 -9.66 11.54
C GLY A 457 -8.57 -9.87 12.79
N PHE A 458 -7.84 -10.98 12.88
CA PHE A 458 -6.93 -11.26 13.98
C PHE A 458 -5.61 -11.80 13.46
N THR A 459 -4.52 -11.30 14.03
CA THR A 459 -3.20 -11.95 14.02
C THR A 459 -2.51 -11.63 15.35
N THR A 460 -1.42 -12.32 15.66
CA THR A 460 -0.64 -12.04 16.88
C THR A 460 -0.10 -10.61 16.87
N GLY A 461 0.40 -10.13 15.73
CA GLY A 461 0.95 -8.78 15.56
C GLY A 461 -0.12 -7.69 15.49
N ALA A 462 -1.26 -7.95 14.86
CA ALA A 462 -2.36 -6.98 14.73
C ALA A 462 -3.25 -6.87 15.97
N ARG A 463 -3.28 -7.91 16.81
CA ARG A 463 -4.36 -8.16 17.78
C ARG A 463 -5.72 -8.14 17.09
N GLU A 464 -6.78 -7.71 17.78
CA GLU A 464 -8.13 -7.74 17.28
C GLU A 464 -8.48 -6.49 16.44
N CYS A 465 -8.94 -6.70 15.21
CA CYS A 465 -9.42 -5.65 14.30
C CYS A 465 -10.89 -5.89 13.89
N LEU A 466 -11.65 -4.81 13.72
CA LEU A 466 -13.03 -4.86 13.24
C LEU A 466 -13.35 -3.62 12.42
N ILE A 467 -13.90 -3.82 11.22
CA ILE A 467 -14.70 -2.83 10.51
C ILE A 467 -16.16 -3.21 10.71
N TYR A 468 -16.94 -2.32 11.30
CA TYR A 468 -18.32 -2.53 11.71
C TYR A 468 -19.22 -1.45 11.11
N LEU A 469 -20.28 -1.86 10.43
CA LEU A 469 -21.31 -0.94 9.92
C LEU A 469 -22.64 -1.19 10.62
N TYR A 470 -23.22 -0.11 11.15
CA TYR A 470 -24.56 -0.06 11.73
C TYR A 470 -25.49 0.79 10.86
N GLU A 471 -26.74 0.38 10.74
CA GLU A 471 -27.79 1.18 10.11
C GLU A 471 -29.15 0.95 10.75
N ASP A 472 -29.87 2.05 10.97
CA ASP A 472 -31.29 2.06 11.25
C ASP A 472 -31.99 3.14 10.40
N LYS A 473 -33.29 3.36 10.63
CA LYS A 473 -34.08 4.34 9.87
C LYS A 473 -33.46 5.75 9.91
N SER A 474 -32.93 6.15 11.05
CA SER A 474 -32.39 7.49 11.31
C SER A 474 -30.89 7.60 11.01
N SER A 475 -30.13 6.53 11.16
CA SER A 475 -28.68 6.61 11.33
C SER A 475 -27.91 5.56 10.55
N GLN A 476 -26.69 5.91 10.12
CA GLN A 476 -25.73 4.96 9.55
C GLN A 476 -24.33 5.28 10.06
N TYR A 477 -23.74 4.39 10.85
CA TYR A 477 -22.44 4.60 11.48
C TYR A 477 -21.44 3.54 11.04
N LEU A 478 -20.26 3.99 10.65
CA LEU A 478 -19.09 3.13 10.45
C LEU A 478 -18.19 3.24 11.67
N ILE A 479 -17.87 2.11 12.29
CA ILE A 479 -16.94 2.02 13.41
C ILE A 479 -15.78 1.12 12.99
N ILE A 480 -14.57 1.61 13.12
CA ILE A 480 -13.35 0.87 12.81
C ILE A 480 -12.52 0.80 14.08
N VAL A 481 -12.08 -0.41 14.43
CA VAL A 481 -11.27 -0.71 15.61
C VAL A 481 -10.04 -1.49 15.17
N LEU A 482 -8.85 -1.04 15.58
CA LEU A 482 -7.56 -1.70 15.31
C LEU A 482 -6.79 -1.91 16.62
N GLY A 483 -6.14 -3.08 16.73
CA GLY A 483 -5.28 -3.37 17.88
C GLY A 483 -6.01 -3.55 19.21
N SER A 484 -7.26 -3.99 19.19
CA SER A 484 -8.07 -4.24 20.40
C SER A 484 -7.73 -5.57 21.07
N GLU A 485 -8.03 -5.67 22.36
CA GLU A 485 -7.99 -6.92 23.14
C GLU A 485 -9.37 -7.61 23.16
N ASP A 486 -10.45 -6.86 22.99
CA ASP A 486 -11.82 -7.33 22.83
C ASP A 486 -12.57 -6.44 21.83
N ARG A 487 -12.48 -6.77 20.54
CA ARG A 487 -13.04 -5.92 19.48
C ARG A 487 -14.56 -5.76 19.63
N PHE A 488 -15.25 -6.78 20.13
CA PHE A 488 -16.71 -6.80 20.17
C PHE A 488 -17.21 -6.02 21.38
N GLY A 489 -16.57 -6.16 22.53
CA GLY A 489 -16.83 -5.33 23.70
C GLY A 489 -16.52 -3.85 23.43
N ASP A 490 -15.35 -3.56 22.86
CA ASP A 490 -14.96 -2.19 22.50
C ASP A 490 -15.96 -1.57 21.52
N THR A 491 -16.31 -2.28 20.44
CA THR A 491 -17.25 -1.78 19.44
C THR A 491 -18.65 -1.58 20.04
N THR A 492 -19.11 -2.47 20.94
CA THR A 492 -20.40 -2.33 21.62
C THR A 492 -20.44 -1.07 22.48
N LYS A 493 -19.38 -0.79 23.24
CA LYS A 493 -19.25 0.46 24.01
C LYS A 493 -19.33 1.69 23.10
N LEU A 494 -18.61 1.67 21.98
CA LEU A 494 -18.60 2.77 21.01
C LEU A 494 -19.97 2.97 20.34
N ILE A 495 -20.70 1.90 20.03
CA ILE A 495 -22.08 2.00 19.51
C ILE A 495 -22.99 2.68 20.52
N ASN A 496 -22.96 2.24 21.78
CA ASN A 496 -23.81 2.79 22.84
C ASN A 496 -23.52 4.28 23.06
N TRP A 497 -22.24 4.63 23.18
CA TRP A 497 -21.81 6.02 23.30
C TRP A 497 -22.23 6.88 22.10
N THR A 498 -22.11 6.37 20.88
CA THR A 498 -22.54 7.08 19.66
C THR A 498 -24.03 7.39 19.69
N LYS A 499 -24.85 6.43 20.11
CA LYS A 499 -26.30 6.59 20.22
C LYS A 499 -26.71 7.58 21.31
N GLU A 500 -25.98 7.62 22.43
CA GLU A 500 -26.22 8.56 23.52
C GLU A 500 -25.79 9.98 23.15
N SER A 501 -24.65 10.12 22.45
CA SER A 501 -24.08 11.42 22.07
C SER A 501 -24.85 12.15 20.96
N LEU A 502 -25.70 11.43 20.21
CA LEU A 502 -26.52 11.98 19.13
C LEU A 502 -27.99 12.24 19.53
N ARG A 503 -28.34 12.01 20.81
CA ARG A 503 -29.61 12.43 21.40
C ARG A 503 -29.48 13.85 21.94
#